data_AF-A0A7V2DEA6-F1
#
_entry.id   AF-A0A7V2DEA6-F1
#
_cell.length_a   1.000
_cell.length_b   1.000
_cell.length_c   1.000
_cell.angle_alpha   90.00
_cell.angle_beta   90.00
_cell.angle_gamma   90.00
#
_symmetry.space_group_name_H-M   'P 1'
#
loop_
_entity.id
_entity.type
_entity.pdbx_description
1 polymer ?
#
loop_
_entity_poly.entity_id
_entity_poly.type
_entity_poly.pdbx_seq_one_letter_code
_entity_poly.pdbx_strand_id
1 'polypeptide(L)' 'MRPPYFIPADRTIDYQLRYFQAKQLHQAVVIDNNSRAVGLITLEDILEELVGAIQDEHDFA' A
#
# COMPACT_ATOMS: atom_id res chain seq x y z
N MET A 1 -18.51 -7.04 -8.95
CA MET A 1 -17.35 -6.14 -8.81
C MET A 1 -17.23 -5.72 -7.35
N ARG A 2 -16.04 -5.79 -6.74
CA ARG A 2 -15.81 -5.30 -5.37
C ARG A 2 -15.67 -3.76 -5.42
N PRO A 3 -16.35 -3.00 -4.53
CA PRO A 3 -16.22 -1.55 -4.54
C PRO A 3 -14.78 -1.12 -4.22
N PRO A 4 -14.28 -0.04 -4.86
CA PRO A 4 -12.96 0.50 -4.54
C PRO A 4 -12.92 1.05 -3.11
N TYR A 5 -11.78 0.87 -2.44
CA TYR A 5 -11.52 1.44 -1.13
C TYR A 5 -10.65 2.69 -1.29
N PHE A 6 -11.07 3.80 -0.67
CA PHE A 6 -10.37 5.09 -0.78
C PHE A 6 -9.71 5.46 0.54
N ILE A 7 -8.53 6.07 0.45
CA ILE A 7 -7.75 6.54 1.61
C ILE A 7 -7.18 7.94 1.36
N PRO A 8 -7.03 8.78 2.39
CA PRO A 8 -6.40 10.08 2.24
C PRO A 8 -4.88 9.94 2.06
N ALA A 9 -4.27 10.87 1.31
CA ALA A 9 -2.84 10.88 1.00
C ALA A 9 -1.91 11.07 2.21
N ASP A 10 -2.42 11.58 3.34
CA ASP A 10 -1.67 11.78 4.58
C ASP A 10 -1.71 10.56 5.53
N ARG A 11 -2.38 9.47 5.13
CA ARG A 11 -2.40 8.23 5.90
C ARG A 11 -1.02 7.60 5.94
N THR A 12 -0.58 7.20 7.13
CA THR A 12 0.73 6.54 7.32
C THR A 12 0.72 5.08 6.83
N ILE A 13 1.88 4.62 6.35
CA ILE A 13 2.05 3.26 5.81
C ILE A 13 1.81 2.16 6.85
N ASP A 14 2.15 2.39 8.12
CA ASP A 14 1.97 1.44 9.22
C ASP A 14 0.48 1.26 9.58
N TYR A 15 -0.29 2.35 9.51
CA TYR A 15 -1.74 2.27 9.65
C TYR A 15 -2.36 1.53 8.47
N GLN A 16 -1.92 1.83 7.25
CA GLN A 16 -2.45 1.21 6.04
C GLN A 16 -2.16 -0.30 5.99
N LEU A 17 -0.96 -0.72 6.41
CA LEU A 17 -0.60 -2.14 6.55
C LEU A 17 -1.57 -2.88 7.47
N ARG A 18 -1.78 -2.37 8.68
CA ARG A 18 -2.69 -2.98 9.67
C ARG A 18 -4.12 -3.03 9.14
N TYR A 19 -4.55 -2.01 8.41
CA TYR A 19 -5.88 -1.97 7.79
C TYR A 19 -6.04 -3.04 6.70
N PHE A 20 -5.06 -3.17 5.81
CA PHE A 20 -5.04 -4.21 4.77
C PHE A 20 -5.10 -5.62 5.37
N GLN A 21 -4.31 -5.91 6.40
CA GLN A 21 -4.34 -7.17 7.13
C GLN A 21 -5.71 -7.43 7.78
N ALA A 22 -6.25 -6.46 8.51
CA ALA A 22 -7.51 -6.61 9.23
C ALA A 22 -8.74 -6.76 8.31
N LYS A 23 -8.71 -6.18 7.11
CA LYS A 23 -9.84 -6.18 6.18
C LYS A 23 -9.69 -7.15 5.01
N GLN A 24 -8.57 -7.88 4.93
CA GLN A 24 -8.25 -8.74 3.79
C GLN A 24 -8.43 -7.97 2.46
N LEU A 25 -7.77 -6.81 2.42
CA LEU A 25 -7.72 -5.90 1.28
C LEU A 25 -6.26 -5.71 0.92
N HIS A 26 -5.93 -5.73 -0.37
CA HIS A 26 -4.54 -5.59 -0.84
C HIS A 26 -4.31 -4.30 -1.63
N GLN A 27 -5.35 -3.49 -1.85
CA GLN A 27 -5.27 -2.32 -2.72
C GLN A 27 -6.22 -1.22 -2.26
N ALA A 28 -5.79 0.03 -2.41
CA ALA A 28 -6.60 1.21 -2.15
C ALA A 28 -6.29 2.32 -3.16
N VAL A 29 -7.29 3.15 -3.47
CA VAL A 29 -7.13 4.39 -4.23
C VAL A 29 -6.79 5.52 -3.27
N VAL A 30 -5.70 6.22 -3.53
CA VAL A 30 -5.27 7.38 -2.75
C VAL A 30 -5.97 8.62 -3.28
N ILE A 31 -6.59 9.39 -2.39
CA ILE A 31 -7.27 10.65 -2.71
C ILE A 31 -6.64 11.83 -2.00
N ASP A 32 -6.65 12.99 -2.66
CA ASP A 32 -6.31 14.26 -2.03
C ASP A 32 -7.49 14.87 -1.25
N ASN A 33 -7.26 16.03 -0.65
CA ASN A 33 -8.26 16.80 0.10
C ASN A 33 -9.41 17.32 -0.78
N ASN A 34 -9.25 17.30 -2.10
CA ASN A 34 -10.29 17.65 -3.07
C ASN A 34 -11.01 16.40 -3.62
N SER A 35 -10.85 15.24 -2.99
CA SER A 35 -11.42 13.95 -3.39
C SER A 35 -11.01 13.50 -4.80
N ARG A 36 -9.87 13.99 -5.31
CA ARG A 36 -9.31 13.56 -6.58
C ARG A 36 -8.41 12.37 -6.34
N ALA A 37 -8.50 11.35 -7.18
CA ALA A 37 -7.56 10.25 -7.16
C ALA A 37 -6.17 10.79 -7.55
N VAL A 38 -5.21 10.59 -6.66
CA VAL A 38 -3.80 10.97 -6.87
C VAL A 38 -2.91 9.77 -7.13
N GLY A 39 -3.37 8.56 -6.78
CA GLY A 39 -2.61 7.35 -7.02
C GLY A 39 -3.28 6.09 -6.49
N LEU A 40 -2.48 5.02 -6.48
CA LEU A 40 -2.83 3.71 -5.97
C LEU A 40 -1.75 3.29 -4.96
N ILE A 41 -2.16 2.56 -3.94
CA ILE A 41 -1.25 1.87 -3.04
C ILE A 41 -1.66 0.41 -2.92
N THR A 42 -0.68 -0.48 -2.90
CA THR A 42 -0.87 -1.91 -2.72
C THR A 42 -0.23 -2.40 -1.43
N LEU A 43 -0.58 -3.61 -0.98
CA LEU A 43 0.04 -4.23 0.18
C LEU A 43 1.52 -4.54 -0.12
N GLU A 44 1.81 -4.91 -1.35
CA GLU A 44 3.12 -5.24 -1.88
C GLU A 44 4.06 -4.02 -1.78
N ASP A 45 3.62 -2.84 -2.23
CA ASP A 45 4.40 -1.59 -2.11
C ASP A 45 4.76 -1.29 -0.65
N ILE A 46 3.80 -1.48 0.27
CA ILE A 46 4.01 -1.24 1.70
C ILE A 46 5.01 -2.23 2.30
N LEU A 47 4.97 -3.50 1.87
CA LEU A 47 5.92 -4.51 2.32
C LEU A 47 7.32 -4.23 1.77
N GLU A 48 7.44 -3.82 0.51
CA GLU A 48 8.72 -3.44 -0.10
C GLU A 48 9.36 -2.25 0.61
N GLU A 49 8.60 -1.22 0.98
CA GLU A 49 9.12 -0.07 1.73
C GLU A 49 9.61 -0.45 3.15
N LEU A 50 8.97 -1.43 3.79
CA LEU A 50 9.34 -1.86 5.15
C LEU A 50 10.48 -2.87 5.19
N VAL A 51 10.55 -3.77 4.21
CA VAL A 51 11.52 -4.87 4.16
C VAL A 51 12.71 -4.51 3.27
N GLY A 52 12.55 -3.59 2.34
CA GLY A 52 13.48 -3.33 1.24
C GLY A 52 13.40 -4.41 0.16
N ALA A 53 14.19 -4.24 -0.90
CA ALA A 53 14.49 -5.33 -1.83
C ALA A 53 15.20 -6.43 -1.03
N ILE A 54 14.56 -7.59 -0.90
CA ILE A 54 15.21 -8.77 -0.34
C ILE A 54 16.36 -9.08 -1.30
N GLN A 55 17.60 -8.77 -0.89
CA GLN A 55 18.79 -9.23 -1.57
C GLN A 55 18.77 -10.75 -1.50
N ASP A 56 18.64 -11.41 -2.66
CA ASP A 56 18.83 -12.85 -2.72
C ASP A 56 20.32 -13.11 -2.44
N GLU A 57 20.63 -14.17 -1.67
CA GLU A 57 22.02 -14.60 -1.47
C GLU A 57 22.71 -14.94 -2.80
N HIS A 58 21.92 -15.13 -3.87
CA HIS A 58 22.35 -15.38 -5.24
C HIS A 58 22.60 -14.12 -6.10
N ASP A 59 22.27 -12.90 -5.64
CA ASP A 59 22.45 -11.67 -6.42
C ASP A 59 23.93 -11.22 -6.54
N PHE A 60 24.85 -11.92 -5.86
CA PHE A 60 26.30 -11.69 -5.91
C PHE A 60 27.08 -12.72 -6.75
N ALA A 61 26.40 -13.60 -7.49
CA ALA A 61 27.05 -14.63 -8.32
C ALA A 61 27.34 -14.19 -9.76
#